data_AF-A0A5J4KTC2-F1
#
_entry.id   AF-A0A5J4KTC2-F1
#
_cell.length_a   1.000
_cell.length_b   1.000
_cell.length_c   1.000
_cell.angle_alpha   90.00
_cell.angle_beta   90.00
_cell.angle_gamma   90.00
#
_symmetry.space_group_name_H-M   'P 1'
#
loop_
_entity.id
_entity.type
_entity.pdbx_description
1 polymer ?
#
loop_
_entity_poly.entity_id
_entity_poly.type
_entity_poly.pdbx_seq_one_letter_code
_entity_poly.pdbx_strand_id
1 'polypeptide(L)'
;MDRDKLKAALENGYVEWQRHALERIIERGISRKAVKENIMPTNLAIDEKLLNEALKVSGHKTKKNTVNEALKEFIQRRKQKDILSLFGKD
;
A
#
# COMPACT_ATOMS: atom_id res chain seq x y z
N MET A 1 -21.07 11.69 22.58
CA MET A 1 -19.67 11.78 22.13
C MET A 1 -19.69 11.89 20.62
N ASP A 2 -19.12 12.96 20.07
CA ASP A 2 -19.16 13.29 18.64
C ASP A 2 -18.29 12.31 17.83
N ARG A 3 -18.71 11.95 16.61
CA ARG A 3 -17.96 11.04 15.72
C ARG A 3 -16.57 11.58 15.41
N ASP A 4 -16.43 12.89 15.25
CA ASP A 4 -15.15 13.52 14.96
C ASP A 4 -14.19 13.46 16.15
N LYS A 5 -14.71 13.62 17.38
CA LYS A 5 -13.90 13.43 18.61
C LYS A 5 -13.45 11.98 18.78
N LEU A 6 -14.31 11.02 18.42
CA LEU A 6 -13.98 9.59 18.49
C LEU A 6 -12.93 9.22 17.44
N LYS A 7 -13.05 9.76 16.23
CA LYS A 7 -12.06 9.58 15.16
C LYS A 7 -10.70 10.17 15.54
N ALA A 8 -10.68 11.40 16.06
CA ALA A 8 -9.46 12.05 16.53
C ALA A 8 -8.80 11.27 17.69
N ALA A 9 -9.58 10.73 18.63
CA ALA A 9 -9.05 9.92 19.72
C ALA A 9 -8.43 8.60 19.22
N LEU A 10 -9.06 7.94 18.26
CA LEU A 10 -8.52 6.72 17.63
C LEU A 10 -7.24 7.02 16.83
N GLU A 11 -7.23 8.10 16.05
CA GLU A 11 -6.06 8.53 15.29
C GLU A 11 -4.89 8.90 16.21
N ASN A 12 -5.14 9.67 17.27
CA ASN A 12 -4.11 10.04 18.25
C ASN A 12 -3.56 8.81 18.98
N GLY A 13 -4.43 7.89 19.42
CA GLY A 13 -4.00 6.65 20.07
C GLY A 13 -3.17 5.76 19.13
N TYR A 14 -3.52 5.68 17.86
CA TYR A 14 -2.73 4.99 16.84
C TYR A 14 -1.35 5.63 16.65
N VAL A 15 -1.28 6.95 16.57
CA VAL A 15 -0.02 7.70 16.41
C VAL A 15 0.89 7.53 17.63
N GLU A 16 0.35 7.57 18.85
CA GLU A 16 1.12 7.32 20.07
C GLU A 16 1.63 5.88 20.14
N TRP A 17 0.78 4.91 19.83
CA TRP A 17 1.18 3.50 19.78
C TRP A 17 2.28 3.24 18.75
N GLN A 18 2.17 3.82 17.55
CA GLN A 18 3.20 3.73 16.52
C GLN A 18 4.53 4.36 16.96
N ARG A 19 4.48 5.52 17.61
CA ARG A 19 5.67 6.22 18.11
C ARG A 19 6.39 5.36 19.15
N HIS A 20 5.66 4.83 20.13
CA HIS A 20 6.23 3.97 21.16
C HIS A 20 6.83 2.69 20.57
N ALA A 21 6.14 2.05 19.61
CA ALA A 21 6.68 0.89 18.92
C ALA A 21 7.98 1.20 18.16
N LEU A 22 8.07 2.37 17.51
CA LEU A 22 9.27 2.81 16.81
C LEU A 22 10.44 3.06 17.76
N GLU A 23 10.21 3.70 18.90
CA GLU A 23 11.23 3.92 19.94
C GLU A 23 11.83 2.59 20.41
N ARG A 24 10.98 1.60 20.73
CA ARG A 24 11.40 0.25 21.15
C ARG A 24 12.20 -0.50 20.08
N ILE A 25 11.90 -0.26 18.80
CA ILE A 25 12.61 -0.88 17.68
C ILE A 25 14.00 -0.23 17.50
N ILE A 26 14.10 1.09 17.68
CA ILE A 26 15.37 1.82 17.62
C ILE A 26 16.29 1.42 18.79
N GLU A 27 15.74 1.26 20.00
CA GLU A 27 16.47 0.72 21.17
C GLU A 27 17.08 -0.66 20.89
N ARG A 28 16.45 -1.46 20.02
CA ARG A 28 16.93 -2.78 19.60
C ARG A 28 17.92 -2.72 18.43
N GLY A 29 18.39 -1.53 18.05
CA GLY A 29 19.38 -1.32 16.98
C GLY A 29 18.81 -1.39 15.57
N ILE A 30 17.49 -1.44 15.41
CA ILE A 30 16.85 -1.50 14.08
C ILE A 30 16.61 -0.07 13.58
N SER A 31 17.09 0.24 12.37
CA SER A 31 16.97 1.60 11.83
C SER A 31 15.54 1.97 11.44
N ARG A 32 15.17 3.25 11.64
CA ARG A 32 13.88 3.81 11.21
C ARG A 32 13.63 3.62 9.70
N LYS A 33 14.69 3.70 8.88
CA LYS A 33 14.61 3.45 7.44
C LYS A 33 14.17 2.02 7.14
N ALA A 34 14.79 1.03 7.79
CA ALA A 34 14.41 -0.38 7.63
C ALA A 34 12.95 -0.65 8.03
N VAL A 35 12.47 -0.02 9.11
CA VAL A 35 11.06 -0.11 9.52
C VAL A 35 10.12 0.49 8.48
N LYS A 36 10.46 1.67 7.94
CA LYS A 36 9.65 2.35 6.92
C LYS A 36 9.58 1.55 5.62
N GLU A 37 10.66 0.90 5.23
CA GLU A 37 10.74 0.13 3.97
C GLU A 37 10.09 -1.25 4.07
N ASN A 38 10.08 -1.90 5.24
CA ASN A 38 9.67 -3.30 5.37
C ASN A 38 8.39 -3.53 6.19
N ILE A 39 8.07 -2.64 7.14
CA ILE A 39 7.03 -2.89 8.16
C ILE A 39 5.86 -1.93 8.01
N MET A 40 6.12 -0.65 7.75
CA MET A 40 5.07 0.37 7.60
C MET A 40 4.37 0.19 6.25
N PRO A 41 3.08 -0.18 6.20
CA PRO A 41 2.33 -0.10 4.96
C PRO A 41 2.24 1.37 4.55
N THR A 42 2.53 1.67 3.29
CA THR A 42 2.23 2.98 2.72
C THR A 42 0.70 3.12 2.73
N ASN A 43 0.19 4.10 3.48
CA ASN A 43 -1.24 4.39 3.51
C ASN A 43 -1.65 5.04 2.18
N LEU A 44 -1.74 4.23 1.13
CA LEU A 44 -2.27 4.63 -0.16
C LEU A 44 -3.79 4.52 -0.08
N ALA A 45 -4.48 5.65 -0.29
CA ALA A 45 -5.93 5.63 -0.44
C ALA A 45 -6.27 4.88 -1.74
N ILE A 46 -6.85 3.69 -1.59
CA ILE A 46 -7.34 2.86 -2.70
C ILE A 46 -8.85 2.74 -2.53
N ASP A 47 -9.61 2.91 -3.62
CA ASP A 47 -11.05 2.64 -3.60
C ASP A 47 -11.31 1.19 -3.18
N GLU A 48 -11.98 1.02 -2.04
CA GLU A 48 -12.27 -0.30 -1.49
C GLU A 48 -13.17 -1.13 -2.40
N LYS A 49 -14.09 -0.51 -3.14
CA LYS A 49 -14.98 -1.25 -4.05
C LYS A 49 -14.18 -1.86 -5.18
N LEU A 50 -13.32 -1.05 -5.81
CA LEU A 50 -12.43 -1.50 -6.87
C LEU A 50 -11.47 -2.59 -6.39
N LEU A 51 -10.88 -2.42 -5.21
CA LEU A 51 -9.96 -3.41 -4.65
C LEU A 51 -10.65 -4.73 -4.32
N ASN A 52 -11.88 -4.68 -3.79
CA ASN A 52 -12.65 -5.87 -3.49
C ASN A 52 -13.10 -6.59 -4.77
N GLU A 53 -13.43 -5.86 -5.83
CA GLU A 53 -13.72 -6.44 -7.14
C GLU A 53 -12.48 -7.11 -7.74
N ALA A 54 -11.35 -6.41 -7.74
CA ALA A 54 -10.08 -6.97 -8.20
C ALA A 54 -9.69 -8.21 -7.40
N LEU A 55 -9.92 -8.25 -6.09
CA LEU A 55 -9.66 -9.42 -5.24
C LEU A 55 -10.52 -10.62 -5.67
N LYS A 56 -11.80 -10.40 -5.96
CA LYS A 56 -12.72 -11.45 -6.44
C LYS A 56 -12.32 -11.99 -7.80
N VAL A 57 -11.98 -11.11 -8.75
CA VAL A 57 -11.66 -11.50 -10.13
C VAL A 57 -10.27 -12.12 -10.25
N SER A 58 -9.30 -11.65 -9.47
CA SER A 58 -7.92 -12.19 -9.49
C SER A 58 -7.75 -13.53 -8.77
N GLY A 59 -8.68 -13.93 -7.90
CA GLY A 59 -8.56 -15.15 -7.10
C GLY A 59 -7.49 -15.10 -5.99
N HIS A 60 -6.89 -13.93 -5.75
CA HIS A 60 -5.90 -13.76 -4.67
C HIS A 60 -6.53 -13.84 -3.28
N LYS A 61 -5.74 -14.31 -2.32
CA LYS A 61 -6.15 -14.40 -0.91
C LYS A 61 -6.03 -13.06 -0.16
N THR A 62 -5.22 -12.13 -0.67
CA THR A 62 -4.91 -10.89 0.05
C THR A 62 -4.97 -9.67 -0.87
N LYS A 63 -5.48 -8.56 -0.32
CA LYS A 63 -5.48 -7.24 -0.97
C LYS A 63 -4.09 -6.83 -1.46
N LYS A 64 -3.03 -7.14 -0.68
CA LYS A 64 -1.63 -6.85 -1.04
C LYS A 64 -1.21 -7.57 -2.34
N ASN A 65 -1.53 -8.86 -2.46
CA ASN A 65 -1.17 -9.63 -3.65
C ASN A 65 -1.93 -9.13 -4.88
N THR A 66 -3.23 -8.86 -4.74
CA THR A 66 -4.06 -8.28 -5.80
C THR A 66 -3.48 -6.96 -6.32
N VAL A 67 -3.12 -6.03 -5.43
CA VAL A 67 -2.55 -4.74 -5.82
C VAL A 67 -1.21 -4.93 -6.54
N ASN A 68 -0.34 -5.78 -5.98
CA ASN A 68 0.98 -6.02 -6.57
C ASN A 68 0.91 -6.64 -7.96
N GLU A 69 0.00 -7.59 -8.19
CA GLU A 69 -0.20 -8.19 -9.52
C GLU A 69 -0.78 -7.16 -10.50
N ALA A 70 -1.83 -6.43 -10.11
CA ALA A 70 -2.45 -5.42 -10.96
C ALA A 70 -1.42 -4.35 -11.42
N LEU A 71 -0.50 -3.94 -10.53
CA LEU A 71 0.58 -3.02 -10.87
C LEU A 71 1.59 -3.64 -11.86
N LYS A 72 1.97 -4.91 -11.67
CA LYS A 72 2.87 -5.62 -12.60
C LYS A 72 2.25 -5.69 -13.99
N GLU A 73 0.99 -6.08 -14.09
CA GLU A 73 0.28 -6.14 -15.36
C GLU A 73 0.17 -4.76 -16.01
N PHE A 74 -0.16 -3.73 -15.24
CA PHE A 74 -0.23 -2.36 -15.75
C PHE A 74 1.10 -1.91 -16.37
N ILE A 75 2.21 -2.13 -15.67
CA ILE A 75 3.55 -1.79 -16.16
C ILE A 75 3.88 -2.59 -17.42
N GLN A 76 3.63 -3.90 -17.42
CA GLN A 76 3.91 -4.77 -18.57
C GLN A 76 3.12 -4.34 -19.80
N ARG A 77 1.82 -4.07 -19.65
CA ARG A 77 0.95 -3.60 -20.74
C ARG A 77 1.42 -2.26 -21.30
N ARG A 78 1.94 -1.35 -20.46
CA ARG A 78 2.50 -0.07 -20.91
C ARG A 78 3.80 -0.27 -21.69
N LYS A 79 4.74 -1.03 -21.15
CA LYS A 79 6.00 -1.37 -21.84
C LYS A 79 5.76 -2.05 -23.19
N GLN A 80 4.77 -2.94 -23.28
CA GLN A 80 4.40 -3.58 -24.55
C GLN A 80 3.82 -2.58 -25.56
N LYS A 81 2.98 -1.63 -25.13
CA LYS A 81 2.48 -0.56 -26.01
C LYS A 81 3.60 0.34 -26.53
N ASP A 82 4.61 0.61 -25.72
CA ASP A 82 5.78 1.40 -26.14
C ASP A 82 6.61 0.65 -27.19
N ILE A 83 6.65 -0.68 -27.14
CA ILE A 83 7.30 -1.49 -28.18
C ILE A 83 6.49 -1.45 -29.48
N LEU A 84 5.16 -1.59 -29.40
CA LEU A 84 4.28 -1.55 -30.59
C LEU A 84 4.34 -0.19 -31.32
N SER A 85 4.55 0.92 -30.59
CA SER A 85 4.71 2.24 -31.22
C SER A 85 6.01 2.40 -32.01
N LEU A 86 7.01 1.53 -31.79
CA LEU A 86 8.25 1.48 -32.56
C LEU A 86 8.10 0.70 -33.87
N PHE A 87 7.14 -0.23 -33.97
CA PHE A 87 6.87 -1.04 -35.18
C PHE A 87 5.79 -0.46 -36.10
N GLY A 88 5.19 0.68 -35.75
CA GLY A 88 4.17 1.39 -36.56
C GLY A 88 4.72 2.59 -37.36
N LYS A 89 6.05 2.70 -37.49
CA LYS A 89 6.73 3.70 -38.32
C LYS A 89 7.47 2.99 -39.46
N ASP A 90 6.71 2.40 -40.38
CA ASP A 90 7.18 2.03 -41.72
C ASP A 90 6.09 2.41 -42.72
#